data_AF-M6FT46-F1
#
_entry.id   AF-M6FT46-F1
#
_cell.length_a   1.000
_cell.length_b   1.000
_cell.length_c   1.000
_cell.angle_alpha   90.00
_cell.angle_beta   90.00
_cell.angle_gamma   90.00
#
_symmetry.space_group_name_H-M   'P 1'
#
loop_
_entity.id
_entity.type
_entity.pdbx_description
1 polymer ?
#
loop_
_entity_poly.entity_id
_entity_poly.type
_entity_poly.pdbx_seq_one_letter_code
_entity_poly.pdbx_strand_id
1 'polypeptide(L)'
;MVKKVKALFNTKKQIGRPLEYWKIYYHIIDMLRNNIYWGAARIHSELLMLGFQPSLSSVKRIIKKIKNPSRPFQGWKAWLLLSQIKDYTLAMDLCRIQTIYGTTLYALAFIEIGSRKIVHFNITPNPFSAE
;
A
#
# COMPACT_ATOMS: atom_id res chain seq x y z
N MET A 1 -21.97 -1.38 53.29
CA MET A 1 -21.53 -0.07 52.73
C MET A 1 -20.26 -0.22 51.89
N VAL A 2 -20.25 -0.92 50.75
CA VAL A 2 -19.12 -0.83 49.76
C VAL A 2 -19.61 -1.14 48.35
N LYS A 3 -20.62 -0.40 47.86
CA LYS A 3 -21.11 -0.51 46.47
C LYS A 3 -20.81 0.74 45.63
N LYS A 4 -19.81 1.55 46.03
CA LYS A 4 -19.62 2.92 45.51
C LYS A 4 -18.26 3.23 44.87
N VAL A 5 -17.50 2.23 44.40
CA VAL A 5 -16.16 2.47 43.80
C VAL A 5 -16.09 2.16 42.29
N LYS A 6 -17.03 1.40 41.72
CA LYS A 6 -16.99 1.06 40.28
C LYS A 6 -17.45 2.18 39.34
N ALA A 7 -17.89 3.33 39.87
CA ALA A 7 -18.35 4.47 39.07
C ALA A 7 -17.22 5.37 38.52
N LEU A 8 -15.95 5.09 38.85
CA LEU A 8 -14.81 5.94 38.49
C LEU A 8 -14.20 5.69 37.10
N PHE A 9 -14.66 4.69 36.35
CA PHE A 9 -14.18 4.43 34.98
C PHE A 9 -15.16 4.89 33.89
N ASN A 10 -15.97 5.92 34.17
CA ASN A 10 -16.76 6.58 33.15
C ASN A 10 -15.86 7.51 32.32
N THR A 11 -15.01 6.93 31.48
CA THR A 11 -14.28 7.69 30.46
C THR A 11 -15.19 7.83 29.25
N LYS A 12 -15.62 9.07 28.96
CA LYS A 12 -16.34 9.41 27.73
C LYS A 12 -15.65 8.73 26.54
N LYS A 13 -16.37 7.85 25.85
CA LYS A 13 -15.87 7.05 24.73
C LYS A 13 -15.52 8.00 23.58
N GLN A 14 -14.25 8.42 23.47
CA GLN A 14 -13.79 9.17 22.32
C GLN A 14 -13.93 8.27 21.08
N ILE A 15 -14.62 8.77 20.06
CA ILE A 15 -14.77 8.08 18.78
C ILE A 15 -13.39 8.11 18.10
N GLY A 16 -12.65 7.01 18.21
CA GLY A 16 -11.33 6.87 17.61
C GLY A 16 -10.32 6.17 18.50
N ARG A 17 -9.10 6.01 17.98
CA ARG A 17 -7.99 5.45 18.74
C ARG A 17 -7.43 6.51 19.70
N PRO A 18 -7.14 6.20 20.97
CA PRO A 18 -6.67 7.19 21.95
C PRO A 18 -5.47 8.01 21.45
N LEU A 19 -5.39 9.30 21.80
CA LEU A 19 -4.31 10.20 21.37
C LEU A 19 -2.91 9.64 21.68
N GLU A 20 -2.76 9.01 22.84
CA GLU A 20 -1.52 8.34 23.27
C GLU A 20 -1.04 7.26 22.30
N TYR A 21 -1.96 6.58 21.63
CA TYR A 21 -1.59 5.61 20.60
C TYR A 21 -0.85 6.26 19.43
N TRP A 22 -1.27 7.46 19.01
CA TRP A 22 -0.66 8.14 17.87
C TRP A 22 0.74 8.64 18.19
N LYS A 23 0.97 9.14 19.40
CA LYS A 23 2.33 9.49 19.87
C LYS A 23 3.28 8.30 19.77
N ILE A 24 2.88 7.16 20.33
CA ILE A 24 3.66 5.92 20.28
C ILE A 24 3.84 5.45 18.83
N TYR A 25 2.80 5.56 18.00
CA TYR A 25 2.85 5.19 16.58
C TYR A 25 3.89 6.01 15.80
N TYR A 26 3.92 7.32 15.99
CA TYR A 26 4.89 8.19 15.32
C TYR A 26 6.33 7.96 15.80
N HIS A 27 6.55 7.74 17.11
CA HIS A 27 7.87 7.35 17.61
C HIS A 27 8.36 6.04 17.00
N ILE A 28 7.48 5.03 16.88
CA ILE A 28 7.86 3.75 16.24
C ILE A 28 8.23 3.96 14.76
N ILE A 29 7.51 4.81 14.04
CA ILE A 29 7.85 5.13 12.64
C ILE A 29 9.23 5.79 12.55
N ASP A 30 9.49 6.78 13.40
CA ASP A 30 10.76 7.50 13.38
C ASP A 30 11.94 6.57 13.72
N MET A 31 11.81 5.76 14.77
CA MET A 31 12.82 4.76 15.13
C MET A 31 13.08 3.73 14.02
N LEU A 32 12.03 3.25 13.34
CA LEU A 32 12.17 2.32 12.21
C LEU A 32 12.83 2.96 10.99
N ARG A 33 12.59 4.25 10.74
CA ARG A 33 13.23 5.00 9.65
C ARG A 33 14.72 5.19 9.90
N ASN A 34 15.07 5.56 11.13
CA ASN A 34 16.46 5.80 11.53
C ASN A 34 17.24 4.49 11.73
N ASN A 35 16.55 3.38 12.04
CA ASN A 35 17.18 2.09 12.35
C ASN A 35 16.39 0.90 11.77
N ILE A 36 16.62 0.61 10.49
CA ILE A 36 15.85 -0.39 9.71
C ILE A 36 15.93 -1.81 10.32
N TYR A 37 17.05 -2.16 10.96
CA TYR A 37 17.29 -3.49 11.54
C TYR A 37 16.64 -3.71 12.90
N TRP A 38 16.05 -2.67 13.51
CA TRP A 38 15.51 -2.82 14.86
C TRP A 38 14.24 -3.68 14.88
N GLY A 39 14.25 -4.67 15.76
CA GLY A 39 13.11 -5.54 16.04
C GLY A 39 12.14 -4.93 17.05
N ALA A 40 10.95 -5.54 17.18
CA ALA A 40 9.91 -5.06 18.08
C ALA A 40 10.30 -5.03 19.56
N ALA A 41 11.16 -5.96 19.99
CA ALA A 41 11.68 -5.98 21.36
C ALA A 41 12.60 -4.79 21.63
N ARG A 42 13.48 -4.45 20.67
CA ARG A 42 14.39 -3.31 20.81
C ARG A 42 13.63 -1.99 20.86
N ILE A 43 12.71 -1.78 19.92
CA ILE A 43 11.86 -0.58 19.88
C ILE A 43 11.00 -0.47 21.16
N HIS A 44 10.55 -1.59 21.72
CA HIS A 44 9.81 -1.59 22.98
C HIS A 44 10.66 -1.10 24.15
N SER A 45 11.91 -1.55 24.26
CA SER A 45 12.85 -1.05 25.27
C SER A 45 13.11 0.45 25.15
N GLU A 46 13.29 0.96 23.93
CA GLU A 46 13.49 2.40 23.68
C GLU A 46 12.26 3.22 24.07
N LEU A 47 11.05 2.71 23.76
CA LEU A 47 9.80 3.36 24.17
C LEU A 47 9.65 3.42 25.70
N LEU A 48 10.10 2.37 26.42
CA LEU A 48 10.13 2.38 27.88
C LEU A 48 11.10 3.44 28.42
N MET A 49 12.28 3.59 27.80
CA MET A 49 13.25 4.61 28.18
C MET A 49 12.72 6.04 27.95
N LEU A 50 11.88 6.24 26.93
CA LEU A 50 11.19 7.51 26.66
C LEU A 50 9.99 7.77 27.59
N GLY A 51 9.70 6.88 28.54
CA GLY A 51 8.60 7.02 29.50
C GLY A 51 7.24 6.53 29.00
N PHE A 52 7.18 5.90 27.82
CA PHE A 52 5.95 5.26 27.35
C PHE A 52 5.83 3.85 27.93
N GLN A 53 4.61 3.40 28.24
CA GLN A 53 4.35 2.04 28.72
C GLN A 53 3.49 1.19 27.75
N PRO A 54 3.88 1.01 26.47
CA PRO A 54 3.14 0.13 25.57
C PRO A 54 3.41 -1.34 25.91
N SER A 55 2.43 -2.21 25.65
CA SER A 55 2.69 -3.65 25.66
C SER A 55 3.54 -4.05 24.45
N LEU A 56 4.44 -5.02 24.61
CA LEU A 56 5.25 -5.55 23.50
C LEU A 56 4.37 -6.07 22.33
N SER A 57 3.22 -6.64 22.64
CA SER A 57 2.22 -7.07 21.65
C SER A 57 1.66 -5.90 20.84
N SER A 58 1.45 -4.74 21.47
CA SER A 58 1.02 -3.51 20.79
C SER A 58 2.10 -2.99 19.86
N VAL A 59 3.36 -2.97 20.30
CA VAL A 59 4.50 -2.57 19.45
C VAL A 59 4.65 -3.50 18.26
N LYS A 60 4.61 -4.84 18.47
CA LYS A 60 4.60 -5.83 17.38
C LYS A 60 3.47 -5.59 16.39
N ARG A 61 2.24 -5.33 16.87
CA ARG A 61 1.08 -5.04 16.02
C ARG A 61 1.27 -3.76 15.19
N ILE A 62 1.83 -2.71 15.80
CA ILE A 62 2.11 -1.44 15.12
C ILE A 62 3.15 -1.66 14.03
N ILE A 63 4.28 -2.29 14.35
CA ILE A 63 5.35 -2.58 13.40
C ILE A 63 4.84 -3.43 12.24
N LYS A 64 4.01 -4.46 12.52
CA LYS A 64 3.38 -5.27 11.47
C LYS A 64 2.51 -4.42 10.54
N LYS A 65 1.73 -3.47 11.09
CA LYS A 65 0.89 -2.55 10.29
C LYS A 65 1.72 -1.56 9.47
N ILE A 66 2.89 -1.15 9.95
CA ILE A 66 3.80 -0.25 9.22
C ILE A 66 4.52 -1.00 8.10
N LYS A 67 5.08 -2.18 8.39
CA LYS A 67 5.84 -3.00 7.43
C LYS A 67 4.96 -3.66 6.39
N ASN A 68 3.76 -4.05 6.79
CA ASN A 68 2.72 -4.49 5.88
C ASN A 68 1.65 -3.40 5.89
N PRO A 69 1.88 -2.29 5.16
CA PRO A 69 0.80 -1.36 4.91
C PRO A 69 -0.29 -2.21 4.28
N SER A 70 -1.39 -2.45 4.99
CA SER A 70 -2.58 -3.03 4.39
C SER A 70 -2.75 -2.30 3.07
N ARG A 71 -2.52 -3.01 1.95
CA ARG A 71 -2.34 -2.38 0.64
C ARG A 71 -3.38 -1.27 0.53
N PRO A 72 -2.99 0.00 0.37
CA PRO A 72 -3.96 1.01 0.03
C PRO A 72 -4.21 0.83 -1.47
N PHE A 73 -4.79 -0.30 -1.86
CA PHE A 73 -5.65 -0.30 -3.03
C PHE A 73 -7.02 0.13 -2.47
N GLN A 74 -7.24 1.43 -2.33
CA GLN A 74 -7.82 2.20 -3.43
C GLN A 74 -9.23 1.70 -3.85
N GLY A 75 -9.98 1.13 -2.91
CA GLY A 75 -11.41 0.85 -3.10
C GLY A 75 -12.20 2.10 -3.51
N TRP A 76 -13.06 1.93 -4.50
CA TRP A 76 -13.94 2.90 -5.19
C TRP A 76 -13.28 4.18 -5.71
N LYS A 77 -12.49 4.91 -4.91
CA LYS A 77 -11.91 6.20 -5.30
C LYS A 77 -10.89 6.10 -6.41
N ALA A 78 -9.95 5.13 -6.38
CA ALA A 78 -9.07 4.99 -7.55
C ALA A 78 -9.77 4.33 -8.72
N TRP A 79 -10.76 3.47 -8.48
CA TRP A 79 -11.61 2.99 -9.56
C TRP A 79 -12.36 4.15 -10.24
N LEU A 80 -12.86 5.12 -9.48
CA LEU A 80 -13.51 6.33 -9.99
C LEU A 80 -12.50 7.20 -10.76
N LEU A 81 -11.30 7.43 -10.22
CA LEU A 81 -10.25 8.16 -10.94
C LEU A 81 -9.85 7.45 -12.24
N LEU A 82 -9.66 6.13 -12.21
CA LEU A 82 -9.39 5.33 -13.41
C LEU A 82 -10.55 5.41 -14.40
N SER A 83 -11.80 5.42 -13.93
CA SER A 83 -12.98 5.55 -14.79
C SER A 83 -13.10 6.91 -15.46
N GLN A 84 -12.56 7.97 -14.85
CA GLN A 84 -12.54 9.33 -15.42
C GLN A 84 -11.48 9.50 -16.50
N ILE A 85 -10.35 8.78 -16.40
CA ILE A 85 -9.20 8.97 -17.28
C ILE A 85 -9.18 7.91 -18.40
N LYS A 86 -10.04 6.87 -18.33
CA LYS A 86 -10.06 5.74 -19.28
C LYS A 86 -10.17 6.14 -20.76
N ASP A 87 -10.90 7.21 -21.08
CA ASP A 87 -11.14 7.67 -22.46
C ASP A 87 -9.94 8.47 -23.02
N TYR A 88 -9.00 8.85 -22.15
CA TYR A 88 -7.75 9.54 -22.50
C TYR A 88 -6.52 8.65 -22.27
N THR A 89 -6.73 7.39 -21.88
CA THR A 89 -5.64 6.45 -21.59
C THR A 89 -5.53 5.41 -22.69
N LEU A 90 -4.31 5.26 -23.22
CA LEU A 90 -3.94 4.19 -24.12
C LEU A 90 -3.20 3.11 -23.33
N ALA A 91 -3.64 1.87 -23.47
CA ALA A 91 -2.87 0.69 -23.11
C ALA A 91 -1.97 0.31 -24.30
N MET A 92 -0.72 -0.03 -24.01
CA MET A 92 0.22 -0.54 -24.99
C MET A 92 0.57 -1.97 -24.59
N ASP A 93 0.48 -2.90 -25.54
CA ASP A 93 0.90 -4.29 -25.32
C ASP A 93 1.75 -4.78 -26.49
N LEU A 94 2.78 -5.57 -26.16
CA LEU A 94 3.72 -6.16 -27.11
C LEU A 94 3.60 -7.68 -27.04
N CYS A 95 2.99 -8.26 -28.06
CA CYS A 95 2.80 -9.69 -28.19
C CYS A 95 3.89 -10.31 -29.07
N ARG A 96 4.48 -11.40 -28.62
CA ARG A 96 5.40 -12.22 -29.42
C ARG A 96 4.61 -13.29 -30.17
N ILE A 97 4.72 -13.31 -31.49
CA ILE A 97 4.08 -14.28 -32.36
C ILE A 97 5.16 -15.20 -32.93
N GLN A 98 5.07 -16.50 -32.61
CA GLN A 98 5.95 -17.52 -33.15
C GLN A 98 5.29 -18.13 -34.39
N THR A 99 5.93 -17.99 -35.55
CA THR A 99 5.43 -18.58 -36.81
C THR A 99 5.82 -20.06 -36.93
N ILE A 100 5.08 -20.81 -37.74
CA ILE A 100 5.37 -22.22 -38.06
C ILE A 100 6.75 -22.41 -38.71
N TYR A 101 7.30 -21.37 -39.34
CA TYR A 101 8.61 -21.37 -39.98
C TYR A 101 9.75 -20.95 -39.03
N GLY A 102 9.49 -20.87 -37.72
CA GLY A 102 10.51 -20.52 -36.72
C GLY A 102 10.85 -19.02 -36.65
N THR A 103 10.25 -18.19 -37.49
CA THR A 103 10.42 -16.73 -37.43
C THR A 103 9.61 -16.15 -36.27
N THR A 104 10.22 -15.23 -35.51
CA THR A 104 9.55 -14.50 -34.43
C THR A 104 9.12 -13.14 -34.93
N LEU A 105 7.84 -12.82 -34.76
CA LEU A 105 7.30 -11.49 -35.02
C LEU A 105 6.85 -10.85 -33.71
N TYR A 106 6.91 -9.54 -33.64
CA TYR A 106 6.48 -8.74 -32.51
C TYR A 106 5.34 -7.85 -32.96
N ALA A 107 4.19 -8.00 -32.33
CA ALA A 107 3.00 -7.20 -32.58
C ALA A 107 2.82 -6.18 -31.46
N LEU A 108 2.93 -4.90 -31.78
CA LEU A 108 2.64 -3.80 -30.87
C LEU A 108 1.22 -3.30 -31.12
N ALA A 109 0.38 -3.36 -30.10
CA ALA A 109 -1.00 -2.87 -30.14
C ALA A 109 -1.19 -1.69 -29.19
N PHE A 110 -1.81 -0.62 -29.70
CA PHE A 110 -2.30 0.49 -28.90
C PHE A 110 -3.81 0.37 -28.78
N ILE A 111 -4.30 0.22 -27.55
CA ILE A 111 -5.71 -0.03 -27.24
C ILE A 111 -6.23 1.10 -26.36
N GLU A 112 -7.30 1.75 -26.80
CA GLU A 112 -7.99 2.74 -25.97
C GLU A 112 -8.73 2.03 -24.82
N ILE A 113 -8.45 2.41 -23.57
CA ILE A 113 -9.00 1.70 -22.41
C ILE A 113 -10.52 1.90 -22.28
N GLY A 114 -11.01 3.09 -22.63
CA GLY A 114 -12.43 3.46 -22.59
C GLY A 114 -13.29 2.68 -23.58
N SER A 115 -12.93 2.70 -24.85
CA SER A 115 -13.69 2.09 -25.95
C SER A 115 -13.31 0.62 -26.24
N ARG A 116 -12.17 0.16 -25.72
CA ARG A 116 -11.54 -1.14 -26.03
C ARG A 116 -11.25 -1.34 -27.51
N LYS A 117 -11.11 -0.25 -28.28
CA LYS A 117 -10.75 -0.29 -29.69
C LYS A 117 -9.23 -0.25 -29.87
N ILE A 118 -8.74 -0.98 -30.86
CA ILE A 118 -7.35 -0.92 -31.30
C ILE A 118 -7.21 0.35 -32.15
N VAL A 119 -6.40 1.29 -31.69
CA VAL A 119 -6.15 2.58 -32.37
C VAL A 119 -5.02 2.44 -33.39
N HIS A 120 -3.98 1.68 -33.03
CA HIS A 120 -2.85 1.41 -33.90
C HIS A 120 -2.31 0.01 -33.64
N PHE A 121 -1.85 -0.63 -34.71
CA PHE A 121 -1.29 -1.96 -34.67
C PHE A 121 -0.12 -2.05 -35.65
N ASN A 122 1.04 -2.48 -35.17
CA ASN A 122 2.24 -2.67 -35.98
C ASN A 122 2.84 -4.05 -35.71
N ILE A 123 3.32 -4.72 -36.76
CA ILE A 123 4.02 -6.00 -36.67
C ILE A 123 5.43 -5.79 -37.23
N THR A 124 6.44 -6.11 -36.42
CA THR A 124 7.85 -6.05 -36.80
C THR A 124 8.59 -7.35 -36.50
N PRO A 125 9.51 -7.81 -37.37
CA PRO A 125 10.44 -8.89 -37.04
C PRO A 125 11.51 -8.46 -36.02
N ASN A 126 11.74 -7.16 -35.84
CA ASN A 126 12.73 -6.61 -34.91
C ASN A 126 12.09 -5.61 -33.93
N PRO A 127 12.03 -5.93 -32.62
CA PRO A 127 11.35 -5.10 -31.62
C PRO A 127 12.06 -3.77 -31.32
N PHE A 128 13.29 -3.58 -31.81
CA PHE A 128 14.09 -2.36 -31.61
C PHE A 128 14.18 -1.47 -32.85
N SER A 129 13.62 -1.89 -33.99
CA SER A 129 13.63 -1.07 -35.20
C SER A 129 12.54 0.00 -35.08
N ALA A 130 12.94 1.27 -35.11
CA ALA A 130 12.02 2.39 -35.27
C ALA A 130 11.88 2.66 -36.77
N GLU A 131 10.74 2.30 -37.35
CA GLU A 131 10.31 2.69 -38.71
C GLU A 131 8.93 3.35 -38.65
#